data_AF-A0A371AZ80-F1
#
_entry.id   AF-A0A371AZ80-F1
#
_cell.length_a   1.000
_cell.length_b   1.000
_cell.length_c   1.000
_cell.angle_alpha   90.00
_cell.angle_beta   90.00
_cell.angle_gamma   90.00
#
_symmetry.space_group_name_H-M   'P 1'
#
loop_
_entity.id
_entity.type
_entity.pdbx_description
1 polymer ?
#
loop_
_entity_poly.entity_id
_entity_poly.type
_entity_poly.pdbx_seq_one_letter_code
_entity_poly.pdbx_strand_id
1 'polypeptide(L)' 'MSKKKIEEKTLEEAFEELDSMIEELEDSDVSLEDSFMIYQRGMKLLKDCNAKIDTVEKKMQVLTENGELEDF' A
#
# COMPACT_ATOMS: atom_id res chain seq x y z
N MET A 1 3.50 -16.39 -25.06
CA MET A 1 2.47 -15.71 -24.25
C MET A 1 3.01 -15.68 -22.82
N SER A 2 3.80 -14.66 -22.50
CA SER A 2 4.53 -14.58 -21.23
C SER A 2 3.56 -14.50 -20.07
N LYS A 3 3.72 -15.40 -19.10
CA LYS A 3 3.05 -15.35 -17.80
C LYS A 3 3.40 -14.00 -17.18
N LYS A 4 2.46 -13.05 -17.24
CA LYS A 4 2.54 -11.80 -16.50
C LYS A 4 2.50 -12.25 -15.03
N LYS A 5 3.69 -12.34 -14.43
CA LYS A 5 3.86 -12.41 -12.97
C LYS A 5 2.94 -11.30 -12.46
N ILE A 6 1.95 -11.64 -11.64
CA ILE A 6 1.13 -10.64 -10.97
C ILE A 6 2.15 -9.82 -10.18
N GLU A 7 2.53 -8.66 -10.71
CA GLU A 7 3.45 -7.78 -10.03
C GLU A 7 2.75 -7.37 -8.75
N GLU A 8 3.35 -7.71 -7.61
CA GLU A 8 2.95 -7.15 -6.33
C GLU A 8 3.05 -5.64 -6.48
N LYS A 9 1.92 -4.93 -6.31
CA LYS A 9 1.90 -3.47 -6.39
C LYS A 9 3.02 -2.87 -5.53
N THR A 10 3.72 -1.90 -6.08
CA THR A 10 4.70 -1.08 -5.37
C THR A 10 4.00 -0.22 -4.30
N LEU A 11 4.76 0.37 -3.37
CA LEU A 11 4.15 1.25 -2.37
C LEU A 11 3.69 2.55 -3.02
N GLU A 12 4.44 3.02 -4.02
CA GLU A 12 4.16 4.19 -4.83
C GLU A 12 2.82 4.02 -5.57
N GLU A 13 2.62 2.90 -6.28
CA GLU A 13 1.34 2.60 -6.94
C GLU A 13 0.17 2.47 -5.95
N ALA A 14 0.43 2.01 -4.72
CA ALA A 14 -0.59 1.92 -3.69
C ALA A 14 -0.97 3.31 -3.14
N PHE A 15 -0.02 4.23 -3.02
CA PHE A 15 -0.31 5.61 -2.64
C PHE A 15 -1.02 6.38 -3.75
N GLU A 16 -0.63 6.20 -5.02
CA GLU A 16 -1.38 6.76 -6.16
C GLU A 16 -2.83 6.27 -6.18
N GLU A 17 -3.06 5.00 -5.87
CA GLU A 17 -4.41 4.46 -5.77
C GLU A 17 -5.18 5.04 -4.57
N LEU A 18 -4.53 5.26 -3.43
CA LEU A 18 -5.15 5.93 -2.28
C LEU A 18 -5.54 7.37 -2.59
N ASP A 19 -4.68 8.12 -3.30
CA ASP A 19 -4.97 9.49 -3.72
C ASP A 19 -6.19 9.51 -4.65
N SER A 20 -6.26 8.59 -5.63
CA SER A 20 -7.43 8.48 -6.50
C SER A 20 -8.72 8.14 -5.74
N MET A 21 -8.65 7.30 -4.70
CA MET A 21 -9.80 7.03 -3.83
C MET A 21 -10.23 8.24 -3.01
N ILE A 22 -9.29 9.09 -2.59
CA ILE A 22 -9.61 10.34 -1.88
C ILE A 22 -10.31 11.31 -2.84
N GLU A 23 -9.82 11.46 -4.07
CA GLU A 23 -10.48 12.25 -5.10
C GLU A 23 -11.92 11.77 -5.36
N GLU A 24 -12.14 10.46 -5.45
CA GLU A 24 -13.49 9.87 -5.59
C GLU A 24 -14.39 10.16 -4.38
N LEU A 25 -13.85 10.22 -3.16
CA LEU A 25 -14.60 10.54 -1.95
C LEU A 25 -14.93 12.03 -1.80
N GLU A 26 -14.14 12.91 -2.43
CA GLU A 26 -14.35 14.35 -2.43
C GLU A 26 -15.40 14.79 -3.47
N ASP A 27 -15.74 13.92 -4.43
CA ASP A 27 -16.79 14.17 -5.40
C ASP A 27 -18.16 14.30 -4.72
N SER A 28 -18.86 15.41 -4.98
CA SER A 28 -20.19 15.67 -4.42
C SER A 28 -21.28 14.69 -4.90
N ASP A 29 -21.05 13.97 -5.99
CA ASP A 29 -21.98 13.00 -6.55
C ASP A 29 -21.76 11.58 -6.00
N VAL A 30 -20.75 11.35 -5.15
CA VAL A 30 -20.51 10.04 -4.53
C VAL A 30 -21.66 9.68 -3.58
N SER A 31 -22.23 8.49 -3.77
CA SER A 31 -23.28 8.01 -2.88
C SER A 31 -22.68 7.55 -1.55
N LEU A 32 -23.47 7.58 -0.47
CA LEU A 32 -23.03 7.09 0.84
C LEU A 32 -22.58 5.63 0.80
N GLU A 33 -23.27 4.78 0.02
CA GLU A 33 -22.92 3.37 -0.14
C GLU A 33 -21.57 3.22 -0.84
N ASP A 34 -21.34 3.99 -1.91
CA ASP A 34 -20.06 4.01 -2.62
C ASP A 34 -18.93 4.54 -1.73
N SER A 35 -19.19 5.59 -0.93
CA SER A 35 -18.21 6.09 0.04
C SER A 35 -17.78 5.02 1.04
N PHE A 36 -18.73 4.19 1.52
CA PHE A 36 -18.41 3.07 2.40
C PHE A 36 -17.54 2.02 1.70
N MET A 37 -17.83 1.72 0.44
CA MET A 37 -17.05 0.76 -0.35
C MET A 37 -15.63 1.26 -0.63
N ILE A 38 -15.48 2.53 -1.00
CA ILE A 38 -14.18 3.18 -1.22
C ILE A 38 -13.38 3.18 0.09
N TYR A 39 -14.00 3.57 1.20
CA TYR A 39 -13.36 3.55 2.52
C TYR A 39 -12.86 2.15 2.90
N GLN A 40 -13.68 1.10 2.73
CA GLN A 40 -13.26 -0.27 3.03
C GLN A 40 -12.08 -0.71 2.16
N ARG A 41 -12.08 -0.35 0.88
CA ARG A 41 -10.98 -0.65 -0.04
C ARG A 41 -9.71 0.09 0.37
N GLY A 42 -9.80 1.39 0.70
CA GLY A 42 -8.68 2.20 1.18
C GLY A 42 -8.08 1.64 2.47
N MET A 43 -8.90 1.23 3.44
CA MET A 43 -8.43 0.61 4.68
C MET A 43 -7.68 -0.71 4.43
N LYS A 44 -8.17 -1.52 3.49
CA LYS A 44 -7.48 -2.75 3.10
C LYS A 44 -6.12 -2.46 2.46
N LEU A 45 -6.08 -1.50 1.53
CA LEU A 45 -4.85 -1.10 0.85
C LEU A 45 -3.81 -0.55 1.83
N LEU A 46 -4.21 0.29 2.77
CA LEU A 46 -3.34 0.79 3.85
C LEU A 46 -2.79 -0.34 4.72
N LYS A 47 -3.61 -1.34 5.03
CA LYS A 47 -3.15 -2.51 5.81
C LYS A 47 -2.08 -3.29 5.05
N ASP A 48 -2.27 -3.48 3.74
CA ASP A 48 -1.30 -4.18 2.90
C ASP A 48 0.02 -3.38 2.77
N CYS A 49 -0.06 -2.05 2.68
CA CYS A 49 1.11 -1.17 2.68
C CYS A 49 1.90 -1.29 3.99
N ASN A 50 1.23 -1.21 5.14
CA ASN A 50 1.88 -1.37 6.45
C ASN A 50 2.58 -2.74 6.55
N ALA A 51 1.92 -3.82 6.14
CA ALA A 51 2.53 -5.15 6.17
C ALA A 51 3.79 -5.25 5.29
N LYS A 52 3.81 -4.55 4.15
CA LYS A 52 4.98 -4.49 3.26
C LYS A 52 6.12 -3.71 3.89
N ILE A 53 5.84 -2.56 4.50
CA ILE A 53 6.82 -1.74 5.23
C ILE A 53 7.41 -2.55 6.38
N ASP A 54 6.58 -3.14 7.25
CA ASP A 54 7.01 -4.01 8.35
C ASP A 54 7.94 -5.14 7.88
N THR A 55 7.65 -5.71 6.71
CA THR A 55 8.46 -6.79 6.14
C THR A 55 9.84 -6.28 5.71
N VAL A 56 9.92 -5.08 5.15
CA VAL A 56 11.19 -4.45 4.80
C VAL A 56 11.97 -4.09 6.05
N GLU A 57 11.34 -3.48 7.05
CA GLU A 57 11.97 -3.13 8.33
C GLU A 57 12.55 -4.35 9.04
N LYS A 58 11.80 -5.46 9.12
CA LYS A 58 12.29 -6.72 9.71
C LYS A 58 13.48 -7.29 8.94
N LYS A 59 13.45 -7.22 7.61
CA LYS A 59 14.59 -7.66 6.78
C LYS A 59 15.82 -6.79 7.03
N MET A 60 15.64 -5.48 7.19
CA MET A 60 16.72 -4.56 7.55
C MET A 60 17.30 -4.89 8.93
N GLN A 61 16.46 -5.15 9.93
CA GLN A 61 16.90 -5.56 11.27
C GLN A 61 17.74 -6.85 11.25
N VAL A 62 17.30 -7.86 10.50
CA VAL A 62 18.06 -9.12 10.36
C VAL A 62 19.40 -8.90 9.65
N LEU A 63 19.49 -7.95 8.71
CA LEU A 63 20.76 -7.58 8.08
C LEU A 63 21.69 -6.89 9.09
N THR A 64 21.17 -5.97 9.92
CA THR A 64 21.95 -5.31 10.97
C THR A 64 22.49 -6.29 12.02
N GLU A 65 21.70 -7.29 12.43
CA GLU A 65 22.13 -8.31 13.40
C GLU A 65 23.18 -9.30 12.83
N ASN A 66 23.19 -9.50 11.51
CA ASN A 66 24.13 -10.41 10.83
C ASN A 66 25.39 -9.71 10.26
N GLY A 67 25.59 -8.42 10.54
CA GLY A 67 26.86 -7.70 10.34
C GLY A 67 26.89 -6.67 9.21
N GLU A 68 26.30 -5.49 9.48
CA GLU A 68 26.34 -4.21 8.71
C GLU A 68 25.32 -4.12 7.55
N LEU A 69 24.50 -3.06 7.36
CA LEU A 69 24.62 -1.61 7.57
C LEU A 69 23.63 -1.03 8.60
N GLU A 70 24.14 -0.20 9.50
CA GLU A 70 23.38 0.83 10.23
C GLU A 70 23.95 2.18 9.79
N ASP A 71 23.17 2.98 9.06
CA ASP A 71 23.10 4.44 9.17
C ASP A 71 22.01 4.98 8.21
N PHE A 72 21.13 5.82 8.76
CA PHE A 72 20.02 6.51 8.10
C PHE A 72 20.47 7.73 7.30
#